data_AF-A0A0M3JFK3-F1
#
_entry.id   AF-A0A0M3JFK3-F1
#
_cell.length_a   1.000
_cell.length_b   1.000
_cell.length_c   1.000
_cell.angle_alpha   90.00
_cell.angle_beta   90.00
_cell.angle_gamma   90.00
#
_symmetry.space_group_name_H-M   'P 1'
#
loop_
_entity.id
_entity.type
_entity.pdbx_description
1 polymer ?
#
loop_
_entity_poly.entity_id
_entity_poly.type
_entity_poly.pdbx_seq_one_letter_code
_entity_poly.pdbx_strand_id
1 'polypeptide(L)'
;MQNDAFMHVRKMFPDLSSHRHRDMKVSVATEIKWVVFYRATITTRDGNYQHTIGQRKTLSFKDAKIINLQYCMGVCTRQLPCQNSGYTDPRECSECRCPEGYGGTFCENMAESTIPDCGGELNATSTYQTLQMEGDFQAPSGSSCAWRITVSLEGGYRSFYRTLLGRSM
;
A
#
# COMPACT_ATOMS: atom_id res chain seq x y z
N MET A 1 6.48 -11.18 -21.14
CA MET A 1 5.15 -10.64 -20.78
C MET A 1 5.39 -9.48 -19.82
N GLN A 2 5.38 -8.26 -20.36
CA GLN A 2 5.57 -7.01 -19.62
C GLN A 2 4.54 -6.89 -18.49
N ASN A 3 5.01 -6.82 -17.24
CA ASN A 3 4.18 -6.45 -16.11
C ASN A 3 4.27 -4.94 -15.94
N ASP A 4 3.57 -4.21 -16.79
CA ASP A 4 3.51 -2.75 -16.72
C ASP A 4 2.65 -2.37 -15.52
N ALA A 5 3.29 -1.79 -14.51
CA ALA A 5 2.59 -1.27 -13.37
C ALA A 5 2.30 0.22 -13.57
N PHE A 6 1.10 0.51 -14.07
CA PHE A 6 0.59 1.87 -14.17
C PHE A 6 0.20 2.39 -12.79
N MET A 7 0.80 3.49 -12.34
CA MET A 7 0.41 4.14 -11.08
C MET A 7 -0.36 5.43 -11.37
N HIS A 8 -1.55 5.54 -10.78
CA HIS A 8 -2.28 6.80 -10.69
C HIS A 8 -2.23 7.33 -9.26
N VAL A 9 -1.80 8.58 -9.10
CA VAL A 9 -1.63 9.29 -7.83
C VAL A 9 -2.97 9.84 -7.32
N ARG A 10 -3.49 9.46 -6.14
CA ARG A 10 -4.73 10.07 -5.61
C ARG A 10 -4.92 10.15 -4.07
N LYS A 11 -6.06 10.73 -3.65
CA LYS A 11 -6.71 10.73 -2.32
C LYS A 11 -6.26 9.69 -1.24
N MET A 12 -5.38 9.95 -0.27
CA MET A 12 -5.32 9.07 0.94
C MET A 12 -6.53 9.36 1.84
N PHE A 13 -7.62 8.61 1.62
CA PHE A 13 -8.82 8.53 2.48
C PHE A 13 -9.54 7.19 2.20
N PRO A 14 -10.43 6.75 3.13
CA PRO A 14 -10.43 5.49 3.94
C PRO A 14 -9.52 4.31 3.54
N ASP A 15 -9.37 3.33 4.43
CA ASP A 15 -8.59 2.11 4.17
C ASP A 15 -9.31 1.17 3.20
N LEU A 16 -9.32 1.50 1.91
CA LEU A 16 -10.04 0.72 0.91
C LEU A 16 -9.47 -0.71 0.75
N SER A 17 -8.23 -0.96 1.18
CA SER A 17 -7.64 -2.30 1.25
C SER A 17 -7.98 -3.05 2.53
N SER A 18 -8.76 -2.48 3.47
CA SER A 18 -9.24 -3.21 4.64
C SER A 18 -10.08 -4.41 4.22
N HIS A 19 -9.90 -5.54 4.90
CA HIS A 19 -10.75 -6.72 4.74
C HIS A 19 -12.20 -6.47 5.19
N ARG A 20 -12.45 -5.35 5.88
CA ARG A 20 -13.80 -4.91 6.26
C ARG A 20 -14.50 -4.15 5.13
N HIS A 21 -13.79 -3.75 4.07
CA HIS A 21 -14.43 -3.25 2.86
C HIS A 21 -15.01 -4.42 2.05
N ARG A 22 -16.30 -4.31 1.68
CA ARG A 22 -16.96 -5.30 0.83
C ARG A 22 -16.33 -5.32 -0.55
N ASP A 23 -16.28 -6.49 -1.16
CA ASP A 23 -15.85 -6.65 -2.55
C ASP A 23 -16.75 -5.85 -3.50
N MET A 24 -16.19 -5.50 -4.67
CA MET A 24 -17.00 -5.11 -5.81
C MET A 24 -17.82 -6.32 -6.27
N LYS A 25 -19.05 -6.45 -5.77
CA LYS A 25 -20.00 -7.42 -6.30
C LYS A 25 -20.55 -6.88 -7.62
N VAL A 26 -20.37 -7.66 -8.67
CA VAL A 26 -21.05 -7.45 -9.95
C VAL A 26 -22.38 -8.19 -9.85
N SER A 27 -23.49 -7.46 -9.84
CA SER A 27 -24.82 -8.07 -9.89
C SER A 27 -25.13 -8.44 -11.33
N VAL A 28 -25.16 -9.74 -11.62
CA VAL A 28 -25.66 -10.25 -12.91
C VAL A 28 -27.19 -10.30 -12.81
N ALA A 29 -27.88 -9.35 -13.44
CA ALA A 29 -29.31 -9.42 -13.60
C ALA A 29 -29.63 -10.45 -14.70
N THR A 30 -29.98 -11.66 -14.31
CA THR A 30 -30.50 -12.67 -15.25
C THR A 30 -31.95 -12.35 -15.53
N GLU A 31 -32.26 -11.53 -16.55
CA GLU A 31 -33.44 -11.69 -17.45
C GLU A 31 -33.25 -10.92 -18.78
N ILE A 32 -33.24 -11.70 -19.88
CA ILE A 32 -33.65 -11.46 -21.28
C ILE A 32 -33.63 -10.00 -21.83
N LYS A 33 -32.49 -9.62 -22.44
CA LYS A 33 -32.25 -8.94 -23.75
C LYS A 33 -30.94 -8.14 -23.70
N TRP A 34 -29.88 -8.71 -24.28
CA TRP A 34 -28.62 -8.11 -24.80
C TRP A 34 -28.05 -6.79 -24.23
N VAL A 35 -28.29 -6.45 -22.97
CA VAL A 35 -27.52 -5.46 -22.24
C VAL A 35 -27.17 -6.06 -20.88
N VAL A 36 -26.00 -6.70 -20.81
CA VAL A 36 -25.40 -7.01 -19.52
C VAL A 36 -25.06 -5.68 -18.86
N PHE A 37 -25.92 -5.21 -17.96
CA PHE A 37 -25.62 -4.06 -17.13
C PHE A 37 -24.56 -4.47 -16.09
N TYR A 38 -23.28 -4.34 -16.45
CA TYR A 38 -22.16 -4.38 -15.51
C TYR A 38 -22.23 -3.16 -14.59
N ARG A 39 -23.14 -3.18 -13.63
CA ARG A 39 -23.26 -2.13 -12.61
C ARG A 39 -22.59 -2.59 -11.33
N ALA A 40 -21.48 -1.94 -10.99
CA ALA A 40 -20.84 -2.09 -9.70
C ALA A 40 -21.82 -1.66 -8.60
N THR A 41 -22.04 -2.53 -7.60
CA THR A 41 -22.91 -2.18 -6.45
C THR A 41 -22.24 -1.19 -5.49
N ILE A 42 -20.90 -1.15 -5.51
CA ILE A 42 -20.08 -0.26 -4.70
C ILE A 42 -19.06 0.38 -5.64
N THR A 43 -19.14 1.70 -5.75
CA THR A 43 -18.15 2.50 -6.47
C THR A 43 -17.38 3.35 -5.48
N THR A 44 -16.06 3.36 -5.60
CA THR A 44 -15.25 4.30 -4.84
C THR A 44 -15.56 5.72 -5.30
N ARG A 45 -15.65 6.66 -4.36
CA ARG A 45 -15.81 8.10 -4.69
C ARG A 45 -14.70 8.56 -5.65
N ASP A 46 -13.54 7.98 -5.45
CA ASP A 46 -12.37 8.18 -6.28
C ASP A 46 -12.14 6.92 -7.14
N GLY A 47 -12.41 7.03 -8.44
CA GLY A 47 -12.38 5.90 -9.37
C GLY A 47 -11.01 5.21 -9.49
N ASN A 48 -9.90 5.84 -9.11
CA ASN A 48 -8.59 5.18 -9.18
C ASN A 48 -8.41 4.10 -8.12
N TYR A 49 -9.21 4.15 -7.05
CA TYR A 49 -9.20 3.14 -6.00
C TYR A 49 -10.24 2.05 -6.21
N GLN A 50 -10.95 2.05 -7.34
CA GLN A 50 -12.01 1.09 -7.61
C GLN A 50 -11.49 -0.35 -7.60
N HIS A 51 -10.21 -0.55 -7.94
CA HIS A 51 -9.53 -1.85 -7.92
C HIS A 51 -8.82 -2.15 -6.59
N THR A 52 -8.85 -1.23 -5.62
CA THR A 52 -8.24 -1.41 -4.30
C THR A 52 -9.21 -2.07 -3.31
N ILE A 53 -10.52 -1.85 -3.46
CA ILE A 53 -11.55 -2.46 -2.62
C ILE A 53 -11.66 -3.97 -2.82
N GLY A 54 -11.96 -4.70 -1.75
CA GLY A 54 -12.18 -6.16 -1.82
C GLY A 54 -10.91 -6.99 -1.96
N GLN A 55 -9.74 -6.45 -1.64
CA GLN A 55 -8.53 -7.25 -1.59
C GLN A 55 -8.63 -8.27 -0.43
N ARG A 56 -8.26 -9.53 -0.72
CA ARG A 56 -8.34 -10.66 0.23
C ARG A 56 -7.02 -11.41 0.38
N LYS A 57 -5.91 -10.79 -0.02
CA LYS A 57 -4.59 -11.44 -0.01
C LYS A 57 -4.00 -11.45 1.40
N THR A 58 -4.02 -10.30 2.07
CA THR A 58 -3.40 -10.11 3.39
C THR A 58 -4.12 -9.02 4.17
N LEU A 59 -4.14 -9.10 5.50
CA LEU A 59 -4.73 -8.04 6.32
C LEU A 59 -4.08 -6.69 6.00
N SER A 60 -4.87 -5.62 5.91
CA SER A 60 -4.30 -4.28 5.74
C SER A 60 -3.56 -3.84 7.01
N PHE A 61 -2.59 -2.96 6.86
CA PHE A 61 -1.85 -2.41 8.00
C PHE A 61 -2.79 -1.73 9.02
N LYS A 62 -3.81 -1.01 8.54
CA LYS A 62 -4.75 -0.30 9.43
C LYS A 62 -5.69 -1.27 10.15
N ASP A 63 -6.11 -2.37 9.52
CA ASP A 63 -6.87 -3.41 10.22
C ASP A 63 -6.03 -4.03 11.34
N ALA A 64 -4.79 -4.41 11.04
CA ALA A 64 -3.87 -4.98 12.03
C ALA A 64 -3.59 -3.99 13.16
N LYS A 65 -3.39 -2.71 12.83
CA LYS A 65 -3.21 -1.63 13.82
C LYS A 65 -4.40 -1.52 14.77
N ILE A 66 -5.63 -1.49 14.25
CA ILE A 66 -6.83 -1.34 15.09
C ILE A 66 -6.95 -2.52 16.06
N ILE A 67 -6.74 -3.74 15.57
CA ILE A 67 -6.78 -4.95 16.41
C ILE A 67 -5.69 -4.88 17.49
N ASN A 68 -4.45 -4.57 17.11
CA ASN A 68 -3.33 -4.50 18.06
C ASN A 68 -3.49 -3.38 19.09
N LEU A 69 -4.04 -2.23 18.70
CA LEU A 69 -4.35 -1.18 19.67
C LEU A 69 -5.47 -1.62 20.62
N GLN A 70 -6.48 -2.34 20.14
CA GLN A 70 -7.59 -2.77 20.99
C GLN A 70 -7.18 -3.87 21.97
N TYR A 71 -6.36 -4.83 21.55
CA TYR A 71 -6.07 -6.04 22.32
C TYR A 71 -4.66 -6.12 22.90
N CYS A 72 -3.70 -5.34 22.38
CA CYS A 72 -2.28 -5.44 22.73
C CYS A 72 -1.68 -4.13 23.28
N MET A 73 -2.49 -3.09 23.49
CA MET A 73 -2.03 -1.79 23.99
C MET A 73 -1.25 -1.86 25.32
N GLY A 74 -1.57 -2.82 26.19
CA GLY A 74 -0.95 -3.00 27.49
C GLY A 74 0.26 -3.94 27.52
N VAL A 75 0.66 -4.52 26.38
CA VAL A 75 1.79 -5.47 26.32
C VAL A 75 3.11 -4.73 26.53
N CYS A 76 3.26 -3.57 25.90
CA CYS A 76 4.42 -2.72 26.06
C CYS A 76 4.22 -1.73 27.21
N THR A 77 5.15 -1.71 28.15
CA THR A 77 5.14 -0.77 29.30
C THR A 77 5.26 0.69 28.87
N ARG A 78 5.95 0.93 27.76
CA ARG A 78 6.17 2.24 27.15
C ARG A 78 5.67 2.24 25.72
N GLN A 79 5.03 3.35 25.34
CA GLN A 79 4.69 3.63 23.96
C GLN A 79 5.81 4.46 23.31
N LEU A 80 6.18 4.10 22.08
CA LEU A 80 7.18 4.81 21.29
C LEU A 80 6.54 5.95 20.48
N PRO A 81 7.26 7.06 20.22
CA PRO A 81 6.78 8.16 19.39
C PRO A 81 6.84 7.79 17.89
N CYS A 82 6.08 6.80 17.46
CA CYS A 82 6.06 6.33 16.08
C CYS A 82 5.51 7.39 15.11
N GLN A 83 6.24 7.68 14.06
CA GLN A 83 5.88 8.62 13.01
C GLN A 83 5.03 7.95 11.92
N ASN A 84 4.56 8.76 10.96
CA ASN A 84 3.90 8.29 9.74
C ASN A 84 2.74 7.31 9.96
N SER A 85 1.99 7.47 11.06
CA SER A 85 0.90 6.57 11.47
C SER A 85 1.32 5.15 11.87
N GLY A 86 2.58 4.93 12.22
CA GLY A 86 3.05 3.72 12.92
C GLY A 86 2.44 3.54 14.31
N TYR A 87 2.81 2.45 14.98
CA TYR A 87 2.50 2.19 16.38
C TYR A 87 3.57 1.26 16.98
N THR A 88 3.77 1.28 18.29
CA THR A 88 4.75 0.40 18.97
C THR A 88 4.44 -1.06 18.63
N ASP A 89 5.42 -1.84 18.17
CA ASP A 89 5.18 -3.25 17.88
C ASP A 89 4.91 -3.99 19.21
N PRO A 90 3.70 -4.57 19.41
CA PRO A 90 3.39 -5.27 20.65
C PRO A 90 4.24 -6.53 20.87
N ARG A 91 4.95 -7.02 19.83
CA ARG A 91 5.89 -8.15 19.95
C ARG A 91 7.31 -7.70 20.27
N GLU A 92 7.66 -6.48 19.89
CA GLU A 92 8.99 -5.90 20.11
C GLU A 92 8.84 -4.44 20.55
N CYS A 93 8.76 -4.24 21.86
CA CYS A 93 8.49 -2.93 22.46
C CYS A 93 9.64 -1.91 22.30
N SER A 94 10.75 -2.31 21.68
CA SER A 94 11.86 -1.43 21.34
C SER A 94 11.75 -0.80 19.94
N GLU A 95 10.79 -1.22 19.10
CA GLU A 95 10.58 -0.67 17.76
C GLU A 95 9.11 -0.39 17.40
N CYS A 96 8.91 0.42 16.36
CA CYS A 96 7.60 0.69 15.80
C CYS A 96 7.27 -0.26 14.66
N ARG A 97 6.03 -0.75 14.65
CA ARG A 97 5.42 -1.36 13.47
C ARG A 97 5.10 -0.26 12.45
N CYS A 98 5.79 -0.28 11.31
CA CYS A 98 5.65 0.75 10.28
C CYS A 98 4.65 0.39 9.18
N PRO A 99 3.88 1.37 8.67
CA PRO A 99 3.08 1.18 7.48
C PRO A 99 3.98 0.95 6.26
N GLU A 100 3.40 0.38 5.21
CA GLU A 100 4.12 0.10 3.97
C GLU A 100 4.81 1.38 3.43
N GLY A 101 6.10 1.25 3.10
CA GLY A 101 6.92 2.35 2.60
C GLY A 101 7.74 3.12 3.63
N TYR A 102 7.56 2.84 4.92
CA TYR A 102 8.32 3.44 6.01
C TYR A 102 9.14 2.40 6.77
N GLY A 103 10.26 2.85 7.34
CA GLY A 103 11.19 2.05 8.13
C GLY A 103 11.92 2.89 9.16
N GLY A 104 12.88 2.28 9.85
CA GLY A 104 13.52 2.87 11.03
C GLY A 104 12.77 2.55 12.32
N THR A 105 13.42 2.73 13.46
CA THR A 105 12.89 2.37 14.78
C THR A 105 11.59 3.10 15.11
N PHE A 106 11.41 4.32 14.60
CA PHE A 106 10.24 5.16 14.80
C PHE A 106 9.44 5.41 13.52
N CYS A 107 9.67 4.64 12.45
CA CYS A 107 9.06 4.86 11.12
C CYS A 107 9.37 6.24 10.52
N GLU A 108 10.52 6.80 10.87
CA GLU A 108 11.01 8.11 10.45
C GLU A 108 11.65 8.08 9.05
N ASN A 109 12.14 6.90 8.65
CA ASN A 109 12.84 6.71 7.39
C ASN A 109 11.92 6.09 6.34
N MET A 110 12.35 6.15 5.09
CA MET A 110 11.77 5.33 4.04
C MET A 110 12.16 3.87 4.26
N ALA A 111 11.27 2.94 3.89
CA ALA A 111 11.61 1.51 3.92
C ALA A 111 12.85 1.25 3.05
N GLU A 112 13.82 0.53 3.61
CA GLU A 112 15.05 0.19 2.89
C GLU A 112 14.76 -0.84 1.79
N SER A 113 15.33 -0.60 0.61
CA SER A 113 15.39 -1.62 -0.43
C SER A 113 16.46 -2.63 -0.05
N THR A 114 16.14 -3.93 -0.09
CA THR A 114 17.14 -4.97 0.13
C THR A 114 18.02 -5.20 -1.10
N ILE A 115 17.57 -4.75 -2.28
CA ILE A 115 18.35 -4.82 -3.52
C ILE A 115 19.24 -3.58 -3.61
N PRO A 116 20.57 -3.74 -3.78
CA PRO A 116 21.48 -2.62 -4.00
C PRO A 116 21.06 -1.78 -5.20
N ASP A 117 21.20 -0.46 -5.10
CA ASP A 117 20.89 0.51 -6.17
C ASP A 117 19.46 0.43 -6.71
N CYS A 118 18.51 -0.06 -5.89
CA CYS A 118 17.12 -0.18 -6.27
C CYS A 118 16.20 0.69 -5.41
N GLY A 119 15.16 1.24 -6.03
CA GLY A 119 14.23 2.12 -5.34
C GLY A 119 14.70 3.58 -5.31
N GLY A 120 13.98 4.40 -4.56
CA GLY A 120 14.30 5.81 -4.41
C GLY A 120 13.09 6.72 -4.41
N GLU A 121 13.37 8.02 -4.46
CA GLU A 121 12.36 9.07 -4.42
C GLU A 121 12.13 9.68 -5.79
N LEU A 122 10.86 9.77 -6.19
CA LEU A 122 10.46 10.33 -7.47
C LEU A 122 9.40 11.40 -7.28
N ASN A 123 9.52 12.50 -8.01
CA ASN A 123 8.45 13.47 -8.11
C ASN A 123 7.53 13.10 -9.27
N ALA A 124 6.24 12.97 -9.00
CA ALA A 124 5.28 12.68 -10.06
C ALA A 124 5.16 13.88 -11.00
N THR A 125 5.30 13.61 -12.29
CA THR A 125 5.09 14.54 -13.39
C THR A 125 3.78 14.22 -14.12
N SER A 126 3.38 15.07 -15.06
CA SER A 126 2.26 14.78 -15.97
C SER A 126 2.57 13.66 -16.97
N THR A 127 3.84 13.29 -17.10
CA THR A 127 4.33 12.22 -17.97
C THR A 127 4.42 10.89 -17.21
N TYR A 128 4.06 9.80 -17.89
CA TYR A 128 4.23 8.47 -17.34
C TYR A 128 5.71 8.13 -17.21
N GLN A 129 6.07 7.54 -16.07
CA GLN A 129 7.39 6.99 -15.82
C GLN A 129 7.22 5.52 -15.44
N THR A 130 8.09 4.66 -15.97
CA THR A 130 8.07 3.23 -15.65
C THR A 130 9.07 2.97 -14.54
N LEU A 131 8.61 2.36 -13.45
CA LEU A 131 9.51 1.87 -12.41
C LEU A 131 10.06 0.54 -12.88
N GLN A 132 11.31 0.53 -13.34
CA GLN A 132 11.99 -0.70 -13.71
C GLN A 132 12.91 -1.13 -12.58
N MET A 133 12.95 -2.43 -12.33
CA MET A 133 14.12 -3.05 -11.70
C MET A 133 15.04 -3.40 -12.88
N GLU A 134 16.10 -2.63 -13.10
CA GLU A 134 17.10 -3.00 -14.09
C GLU A 134 17.95 -4.15 -13.55
N GLY A 135 18.11 -5.19 -14.36
CA GLY A 135 18.93 -6.36 -14.04
C GLY A 135 18.15 -7.67 -14.14
N ASP A 136 18.77 -8.66 -14.79
CA ASP A 136 18.35 -10.07 -14.82
C ASP A 136 18.67 -10.75 -13.47
N PHE A 137 18.51 -9.99 -12.37
CA PHE A 137 19.03 -10.36 -11.08
C PHE A 137 18.14 -11.48 -10.52
N GLN A 138 18.72 -12.67 -10.30
CA GLN A 138 18.24 -13.59 -9.27
C GLN A 138 18.24 -12.83 -7.93
N ALA A 139 17.21 -12.02 -7.72
CA ALA A 139 16.96 -11.37 -6.46
C ALA A 139 16.63 -12.50 -5.47
N PRO A 140 17.41 -12.67 -4.39
CA PRO A 140 17.14 -13.71 -3.42
C PRO A 140 15.68 -13.60 -2.94
N SER A 141 15.05 -14.73 -2.68
CA SER A 141 13.67 -14.78 -2.19
C SER A 141 13.53 -13.90 -0.95
N GLY A 142 12.67 -12.89 -1.02
CA GLY A 142 12.52 -11.86 0.01
C GLY A 142 13.13 -10.51 -0.34
N SER A 143 13.78 -10.38 -1.51
CA SER A 143 14.28 -9.10 -1.97
C SER A 143 13.15 -8.12 -2.31
N SER A 144 13.27 -6.87 -1.87
CA SER A 144 12.36 -5.76 -2.11
C SER A 144 13.07 -4.52 -2.66
N CYS A 145 12.33 -3.76 -3.47
CA CYS A 145 12.67 -2.40 -3.87
C CYS A 145 11.55 -1.44 -3.46
N ALA A 146 11.89 -0.41 -2.71
CA ALA A 146 10.94 0.58 -2.22
C ALA A 146 11.05 1.89 -3.02
N TRP A 147 9.91 2.40 -3.50
CA TRP A 147 9.80 3.69 -4.17
C TRP A 147 8.87 4.63 -3.39
N ARG A 148 9.29 5.89 -3.23
CA ARG A 148 8.47 6.97 -2.68
C ARG A 148 8.18 7.98 -3.76
N ILE A 149 6.91 8.14 -4.10
CA ILE A 149 6.48 9.02 -5.19
C ILE A 149 5.76 10.20 -4.57
N THR A 150 6.35 11.38 -4.69
CA THR A 150 5.87 12.64 -4.12
C THR A 150 5.18 13.48 -5.18
N VAL A 151 4.05 14.08 -4.80
CA VAL A 151 3.25 14.94 -5.67
C VAL A 151 3.06 16.27 -5.00
N SER A 152 3.56 17.33 -5.64
CA SER A 152 3.37 18.70 -5.20
C SER A 152 1.94 19.12 -5.43
N LEU A 153 1.30 19.68 -4.41
CA LEU A 153 -0.06 20.20 -4.42
C LEU A 153 -0.04 21.65 -3.93
N GLU A 154 -1.04 22.45 -4.29
CA GLU A 154 -1.18 23.79 -3.72
C GLU A 154 -1.31 23.69 -2.20
N GLY A 155 -0.31 24.19 -1.46
CA GLY A 155 -0.26 24.16 0.00
C GLY A 155 0.38 22.91 0.62
N GLY A 156 1.06 22.05 -0.15
CA GLY A 156 1.83 20.94 0.43
C GLY A 156 2.27 19.89 -0.57
N TYR A 157 2.50 18.67 -0.09
CA TYR A 157 2.82 17.52 -0.93
C TYR A 157 2.07 16.28 -0.45
N ARG A 158 2.00 15.27 -1.31
CA ARG A 158 1.54 13.94 -0.93
C ARG A 158 2.48 12.86 -1.44
N SER A 159 2.78 11.90 -0.57
CA SER A 159 3.64 10.77 -0.89
C SER A 159 2.84 9.47 -1.07
N PHE A 160 3.30 8.64 -1.99
CA PHE A 160 2.82 7.28 -2.24
C PHE A 160 3.99 6.35 -2.15
N TYR A 161 3.75 5.16 -1.62
CA TYR A 161 4.79 4.16 -1.44
C TYR A 161 4.47 2.95 -2.26
N ARG A 162 5.50 2.39 -2.89
CA ARG A 162 5.35 1.17 -3.66
C ARG A 162 6.56 0.27 -3.44
N THR A 163 6.28 -0.92 -2.93
CA THR A 163 7.30 -1.96 -2.78
C THR A 163 7.12 -2.98 -3.89
N LEU A 164 8.18 -3.23 -4.66
CA LEU A 164 8.25 -4.34 -5.60
C LEU A 164 9.01 -5.48 -4.93
N LEU A 165 8.39 -6.65 -4.82
CA LEU A 165 9.04 -7.85 -4.35
C LEU A 165 9.66 -8.59 -5.55
N GLY A 166 10.91 -9.00 -5.43
CA GLY A 166 11.56 -9.92 -6.35
C GLY A 166 10.77 -11.22 -6.42
N ARG A 167 10.50 -11.73 -7.63
CA ARG A 167 9.82 -13.01 -7.79
C ARG A 167 10.80 -14.12 -7.39
N SER A 168 10.41 -14.97 -6.45
CA SER A 168 10.97 -16.31 -6.34
C SER A 168 10.58 -17.08 -7.60
N MET A 169 11.57 -17.63 -8.32
CA MET A 169 11.31 -18.70 -9.29
C MET A 169 10.83 -19.96 -8.57
#